data_AF-A0A9W8RN79-F1
#
_entry.id   AF-A0A9W8RN79-F1
#
_cell.length_a   1.000
_cell.length_b   1.000
_cell.length_c   1.000
_cell.angle_alpha   90.00
_cell.angle_beta   90.00
_cell.angle_gamma   90.00
#
_symmetry.space_group_name_H-M   'P 1'
#
loop_
_entity.id
_entity.type
_entity.pdbx_description
1 polymer ?
#
loop_
_entity_poly.entity_id
_entity_poly.type
_entity_poly.pdbx_seq_one_letter_code
_entity_poly.pdbx_strand_id
1 'polypeptide(L)'
;MATKSVTITKRCNTANSLKQSSFQGMEDNISNETTRQSAYNAEDKTTRMKQLAYHFITLCLFTKSDMPTSTGINTTFAIAGILAGPGTISNADIDWTDMGKGILVALYFTWHLTLCFNLGNQRQPQSVIEDGANKPWRPIPAGRISPELTHKWQLVAIASLLTLCYTTLGAWQETSFYLFCTWLYNERAWGDKTWWQRALMNACGITTNRVATLRVAVTAIQANSGENFEFTNKGLGWFLICASLVFTTIQVQDLRDQEGDALIDRATLPLILGDSTTRWITAAAVLVWSVICPMYWELGIVGCMVPMITGTAVAAHMLIYRTRQRDQTSFRLVAAWWVSLYFLPMMNAYEL
;
A
#
# COMPACT_ATOMS: atom_id res chain seq x y z
N MET A 1 63.08 -87.30 23.78
CA MET A 1 62.50 -87.34 25.14
C MET A 1 61.02 -87.03 25.05
N ALA A 2 60.21 -87.82 25.75
CA ALA A 2 58.74 -87.88 25.76
C ALA A 2 58.07 -86.49 25.99
N THR A 3 56.80 -86.22 25.68
CA THR A 3 55.62 -86.90 26.26
C THR A 3 54.30 -86.45 25.58
N LYS A 4 53.32 -87.37 25.60
CA LYS A 4 51.92 -87.28 25.18
C LYS A 4 51.10 -86.21 25.95
N SER A 5 50.01 -85.69 25.36
CA SER A 5 48.60 -85.97 25.76
C SER A 5 47.56 -84.89 25.34
N VAL A 6 46.77 -85.21 24.30
CA VAL A 6 45.29 -85.31 24.23
C VAL A 6 44.36 -84.42 25.10
N THR A 7 43.56 -83.60 24.38
CA THR A 7 42.10 -83.26 24.50
C THR A 7 41.58 -82.27 25.55
N ILE A 8 40.76 -81.29 25.10
CA ILE A 8 39.32 -81.12 25.45
C ILE A 8 38.64 -80.02 24.58
N THR A 9 37.65 -80.49 23.82
CA THR A 9 36.32 -80.01 23.38
C THR A 9 35.90 -78.52 23.49
N LYS A 10 35.39 -78.04 22.34
CA LYS A 10 34.49 -76.90 22.08
C LYS A 10 33.36 -76.71 23.12
N ARG A 11 33.07 -75.45 23.46
CA ARG A 11 31.72 -74.99 23.85
C ARG A 11 31.35 -73.64 23.19
N CYS A 12 30.22 -73.66 22.50
CA CYS A 12 29.27 -72.58 22.19
C CYS A 12 29.74 -71.12 22.21
N ASN A 13 29.85 -70.48 21.04
CA ASN A 13 29.80 -69.01 20.91
C ASN A 13 28.95 -68.52 19.70
N THR A 14 28.26 -69.41 19.01
CA THR A 14 27.59 -69.08 17.73
C THR A 14 26.26 -68.34 17.88
N ALA A 15 25.64 -68.30 19.07
CA ALA A 15 24.35 -67.65 19.28
C ALA A 15 24.44 -66.13 19.60
N ASN A 16 25.59 -65.66 20.12
CA ASN A 16 25.77 -64.25 20.48
C ASN A 16 26.23 -63.38 19.30
N SER A 17 27.04 -63.91 18.36
CA SER A 17 27.52 -63.11 17.22
C SER A 17 26.43 -62.82 16.18
N LEU A 18 25.48 -63.75 15.98
CA LEU A 18 24.33 -63.54 15.09
C LEU A 18 23.33 -62.52 15.66
N LYS A 19 23.15 -62.48 16.98
CA LYS A 19 22.32 -61.46 17.64
C LYS A 19 22.99 -60.08 17.63
N GLN A 20 24.32 -60.02 17.83
CA GLN A 20 25.06 -58.75 17.76
C GLN A 20 25.07 -58.18 16.34
N SER A 21 25.29 -58.99 15.30
CA SER A 21 25.26 -58.49 13.92
C SER A 21 23.84 -58.07 13.49
N SER A 22 22.80 -58.74 13.97
CA SER A 22 21.41 -58.35 13.68
C SER A 22 21.01 -57.06 14.41
N PHE A 23 21.47 -56.84 15.64
CA PHE A 23 21.24 -55.59 16.38
C PHE A 23 21.99 -54.41 15.75
N GLN A 24 23.24 -54.62 15.34
CA GLN A 24 24.07 -53.57 14.74
C GLN A 24 23.54 -53.16 13.36
N GLY A 25 23.11 -54.13 12.53
CA GLY A 25 22.41 -53.82 11.27
C GLY A 25 21.05 -53.14 11.46
N MET A 26 20.38 -53.35 12.59
CA MET A 26 19.12 -52.67 12.92
C MET A 26 19.36 -51.23 13.39
N GLU A 27 20.40 -50.96 14.19
CA GLU A 27 20.81 -49.60 14.58
C GLU A 27 21.32 -48.78 13.38
N ASP A 28 22.08 -49.40 12.47
CA ASP A 28 22.53 -48.76 11.23
C ASP A 28 21.36 -48.43 10.28
N ASN A 29 20.32 -49.27 10.25
CA ASN A 29 19.11 -48.98 9.49
C ASN A 29 18.29 -47.84 10.11
N ILE A 30 18.13 -47.83 11.44
CA ILE A 30 17.39 -46.78 12.16
C ILE A 30 18.12 -45.42 12.04
N SER A 31 19.45 -45.40 12.15
CA SER A 31 20.24 -44.18 12.00
C SER A 31 20.22 -43.64 10.56
N ASN A 32 20.28 -44.52 9.56
CA ASN A 32 20.13 -44.15 8.16
C ASN A 32 18.72 -43.65 7.82
N GLU A 33 17.67 -44.28 8.35
CA GLU A 33 16.29 -43.80 8.23
C GLU A 33 16.11 -42.44 8.89
N THR A 34 16.64 -42.25 10.10
CA THR A 34 16.58 -40.97 10.82
C THR A 34 17.30 -39.86 10.05
N THR A 35 18.46 -40.16 9.45
CA THR A 35 19.22 -39.22 8.64
C THR A 35 18.49 -38.85 7.35
N ARG A 36 17.88 -39.83 6.66
CA ARG A 36 17.05 -39.60 5.47
C ARG A 36 15.80 -38.79 5.80
N GLN A 37 15.13 -39.09 6.91
CA GLN A 37 13.97 -38.33 7.39
C GLN A 37 14.33 -36.87 7.71
N SER A 38 15.50 -36.66 8.33
CA SER A 38 16.03 -35.32 8.63
C SER A 38 16.34 -34.53 7.36
N ALA A 39 17.00 -35.17 6.38
CA ALA A 39 17.29 -34.56 5.08
C ALA A 39 16.01 -34.22 4.29
N TYR A 40 15.04 -35.14 4.25
CA TYR A 40 13.73 -34.91 3.63
C TYR A 40 12.96 -33.76 4.30
N ASN A 41 12.94 -33.72 5.65
CA ASN A 41 12.32 -32.63 6.39
C ASN A 41 13.02 -31.28 6.18
N ALA A 42 14.34 -31.27 6.02
CA ALA A 42 15.11 -30.07 5.70
C ALA A 42 14.84 -29.57 4.27
N GLU A 43 14.71 -30.49 3.31
CA GLU A 43 14.36 -30.18 1.91
C GLU A 43 12.92 -29.68 1.77
N ASP A 44 11.95 -30.31 2.46
CA ASP A 44 10.55 -29.86 2.53
C ASP A 44 10.45 -28.47 3.18
N LYS A 45 11.11 -28.25 4.33
CA LYS A 45 11.18 -26.93 4.96
C LYS A 45 11.77 -25.87 4.02
N THR A 46 12.85 -26.19 3.33
CA THR A 46 13.49 -25.28 2.36
C THR A 46 12.55 -24.97 1.20
N THR A 47 11.80 -25.96 0.71
CA THR A 47 10.81 -25.80 -0.35
C THR A 47 9.64 -24.92 0.09
N ARG A 48 9.10 -25.13 1.30
CA ARG A 48 8.05 -24.29 1.88
C ARG A 48 8.52 -22.85 2.09
N MET A 49 9.72 -22.63 2.58
CA MET A 49 10.27 -21.27 2.74
C MET A 49 10.41 -20.54 1.40
N LYS A 50 10.86 -21.24 0.35
CA LYS A 50 10.93 -20.68 -1.01
C LYS A 50 9.54 -20.31 -1.53
N GLN A 51 8.53 -21.15 -1.30
CA GLN A 51 7.14 -20.86 -1.68
C GLN A 51 6.58 -19.65 -0.92
N LEU A 52 6.77 -19.59 0.40
CA LEU A 52 6.34 -18.45 1.21
C LEU A 52 7.02 -17.15 0.77
N ALA A 53 8.33 -17.17 0.55
CA ALA A 53 9.06 -16.03 0.02
C ALA A 53 8.53 -15.62 -1.36
N TYR A 54 8.23 -16.57 -2.23
CA TYR A 54 7.63 -16.30 -3.53
C TYR A 54 6.28 -15.57 -3.40
N HIS A 55 5.38 -16.04 -2.54
CA HIS A 55 4.07 -15.39 -2.34
C HIS A 55 4.20 -14.02 -1.67
N PHE A 56 5.08 -13.88 -0.68
CA PHE A 56 5.34 -12.60 -0.02
C PHE A 56 5.86 -11.56 -1.02
N ILE A 57 6.85 -11.92 -1.85
CA ILE A 57 7.37 -11.04 -2.89
C ILE A 57 6.26 -10.68 -3.89
N THR A 58 5.39 -11.62 -4.26
CA THR A 58 4.25 -11.35 -5.15
C THR A 58 3.32 -10.28 -4.55
N LEU A 59 3.01 -10.35 -3.25
CA LEU A 59 2.22 -9.33 -2.55
C LEU A 59 2.92 -7.97 -2.53
N CYS A 60 4.22 -7.93 -2.24
CA CYS A 60 5.00 -6.70 -2.28
C CYS A 60 5.03 -6.07 -3.68
N LEU A 61 5.11 -6.89 -4.73
CA LEU A 61 5.12 -6.42 -6.11
C LEU A 61 3.78 -5.80 -6.52
N PHE A 62 2.64 -6.27 -6.00
CA PHE A 62 1.35 -5.62 -6.27
C PHE A 62 1.32 -4.15 -5.82
N THR A 63 1.96 -3.82 -4.70
CA THR A 63 1.88 -2.49 -4.06
C THR A 63 3.13 -1.64 -4.25
N LYS A 64 4.21 -2.19 -4.84
CA LYS A 64 5.52 -1.55 -4.96
C LYS A 64 5.49 -0.11 -5.51
N SER A 65 4.72 0.15 -6.57
CA SER A 65 4.64 1.50 -7.17
C SER A 65 3.92 2.50 -6.28
N ASP A 66 2.97 2.02 -5.48
CA ASP A 66 2.00 2.85 -4.78
C ASP A 66 2.32 3.01 -3.29
N MET A 67 3.36 2.32 -2.79
CA MET A 67 3.79 2.46 -1.40
C MET A 67 4.13 3.92 -1.03
N PRO A 68 4.98 4.67 -1.77
CA PRO A 68 5.25 6.07 -1.41
C PRO A 68 4.04 6.97 -1.64
N THR A 69 3.30 6.78 -2.72
CA THR A 69 2.27 7.71 -3.22
C THR A 69 0.88 7.48 -2.61
N SER A 70 0.59 6.28 -2.12
CA SER A 70 -0.64 5.94 -1.41
C SER A 70 -0.35 5.72 0.08
N THR A 71 0.36 4.66 0.46
CA THR A 71 0.60 4.30 1.87
C THR A 71 1.29 5.44 2.62
N GLY A 72 2.37 5.98 2.06
CA GLY A 72 3.12 7.10 2.65
C GLY A 72 2.25 8.35 2.83
N ILE A 73 1.69 8.86 1.74
CA ILE A 73 0.92 10.12 1.75
C ILE A 73 -0.32 10.05 2.66
N ASN A 74 -1.09 8.95 2.61
CA ASN A 74 -2.28 8.80 3.44
C ASN A 74 -1.93 8.68 4.93
N THR A 75 -0.83 7.98 5.26
CA THR A 75 -0.33 7.91 6.64
C THR A 75 0.17 9.29 7.10
N THR A 76 0.90 10.03 6.26
CA THR A 76 1.32 11.40 6.57
C THR A 76 0.13 12.33 6.80
N PHE A 77 -0.94 12.21 6.00
CA PHE A 77 -2.17 12.98 6.22
C PHE A 77 -2.77 12.69 7.59
N ALA A 78 -2.88 11.42 7.98
CA ALA A 78 -3.40 11.03 9.28
C ALA A 78 -2.54 11.58 10.43
N ILE A 79 -1.21 11.47 10.32
CA ILE A 79 -0.28 12.02 11.32
C ILE A 79 -0.42 13.54 11.42
N ALA A 80 -0.46 14.25 10.29
CA ALA A 80 -0.64 15.70 10.30
C ALA A 80 -1.99 16.11 10.90
N GLY A 81 -3.04 15.33 10.67
CA GLY A 81 -4.35 15.52 11.30
C GLY A 81 -4.35 15.32 12.81
N ILE A 82 -3.61 14.32 13.31
CA ILE A 82 -3.39 14.07 14.73
C ILE A 82 -2.58 15.21 15.37
N LEU A 83 -1.49 15.64 14.72
CA LEU A 83 -0.63 16.72 15.20
C LEU A 83 -1.34 18.07 15.31
N ALA A 84 -2.45 18.26 14.58
CA ALA A 84 -3.27 19.46 14.65
C ALA A 84 -4.04 19.62 15.98
N GLY A 85 -4.06 18.58 16.82
CA GLY A 85 -4.64 18.64 18.16
C GLY A 85 -6.17 18.57 18.21
N PRO A 86 -6.72 18.43 19.43
CA PRO A 86 -8.15 18.29 19.66
C PRO A 86 -8.92 19.54 19.24
N GLY A 87 -10.07 19.35 18.60
CA GLY A 87 -10.96 20.42 18.14
C GLY A 87 -10.61 21.03 16.78
N THR A 88 -9.44 20.73 16.22
CA THR A 88 -9.03 21.25 14.89
C THR A 88 -9.68 20.45 13.76
N ILE A 89 -9.26 19.19 13.57
CA ILE A 89 -9.84 18.28 12.56
C ILE A 89 -10.84 17.29 13.19
N SER A 90 -10.56 16.85 14.41
CA SER A 90 -11.37 15.90 15.17
C SER A 90 -11.40 16.28 16.64
N ASN A 91 -12.34 15.72 17.39
CA ASN A 91 -12.40 15.87 18.85
C ASN A 91 -11.30 15.09 19.61
N ALA A 92 -10.51 14.28 18.91
CA ALA A 92 -9.53 13.38 19.50
C ALA A 92 -8.47 14.09 20.33
N ASP A 93 -8.42 13.76 21.62
CA ASP A 93 -7.30 14.08 22.51
C ASP A 93 -6.37 12.85 22.58
N ILE A 94 -5.08 13.06 22.34
CA ILE A 94 -4.14 12.01 21.95
C ILE A 94 -3.08 11.82 23.03
N ASP A 95 -3.03 10.62 23.59
CA ASP A 95 -1.88 10.16 24.37
C ASP A 95 -0.72 9.82 23.44
N TRP A 96 0.36 10.60 23.54
CA TRP A 96 1.55 10.45 22.72
C TRP A 96 2.27 9.12 22.92
N THR A 97 2.06 8.43 24.04
CA THR A 97 2.67 7.11 24.30
C THR A 97 2.13 6.04 23.34
N ASP A 98 0.88 6.17 22.90
CA ASP A 98 0.21 5.26 21.97
C ASP A 98 0.33 5.69 20.50
N MET A 99 1.00 6.81 20.20
CA MET A 99 1.17 7.32 18.83
C MET A 99 1.84 6.28 17.90
N GLY A 100 2.79 5.50 18.42
CA GLY A 100 3.44 4.43 17.66
C GLY A 100 2.44 3.37 17.16
N LYS A 101 1.44 3.03 17.98
CA LYS A 101 0.36 2.11 17.61
C LYS A 101 -0.52 2.70 16.50
N GLY A 102 -0.89 3.97 16.62
CA GLY A 102 -1.65 4.68 15.58
C GLY A 102 -0.95 4.68 14.23
N ILE A 103 0.36 4.96 14.20
CA ILE A 103 1.18 4.94 12.97
C ILE A 103 1.22 3.53 12.36
N LEU A 104 1.45 2.49 13.16
CA LEU A 104 1.49 1.11 12.65
C LEU A 104 0.15 0.67 12.07
N VAL A 105 -0.95 1.03 12.73
CA VAL A 105 -2.31 0.75 12.22
C VAL A 105 -2.58 1.53 10.93
N ALA A 106 -2.22 2.80 10.84
CA ALA A 106 -2.35 3.60 9.63
C ALA A 106 -1.58 2.99 8.44
N LEU A 107 -0.32 2.60 8.67
CA LEU A 107 0.53 1.95 7.66
C LEU A 107 -0.08 0.63 7.18
N TYR A 108 -0.54 -0.22 8.11
CA TYR A 108 -1.17 -1.49 7.76
C TYR A 108 -2.48 -1.29 7.00
N PHE A 109 -3.36 -0.41 7.50
CA PHE A 109 -4.66 -0.13 6.89
C PHE A 109 -4.50 0.40 5.47
N THR A 110 -3.66 1.43 5.28
CA THR A 110 -3.43 2.04 3.96
C THR A 110 -2.79 1.06 2.98
N TRP A 111 -1.85 0.22 3.44
CA TRP A 111 -1.28 -0.84 2.62
C TRP A 111 -2.34 -1.86 2.19
N HIS A 112 -3.18 -2.33 3.13
CA HIS A 112 -4.24 -3.30 2.82
C HIS A 112 -5.27 -2.72 1.85
N LEU A 113 -5.72 -1.47 2.08
CA LEU A 113 -6.66 -0.80 1.20
C LEU A 113 -6.07 -0.57 -0.21
N THR A 114 -4.78 -0.23 -0.29
CA THR A 114 -4.04 -0.13 -1.57
C THR A 114 -3.93 -1.49 -2.24
N LEU A 115 -3.71 -2.57 -1.48
CA LEU A 115 -3.70 -3.93 -2.01
C LEU A 115 -5.07 -4.31 -2.62
N CYS A 116 -6.18 -4.00 -1.95
CA CYS A 116 -7.53 -4.21 -2.49
C CYS A 116 -7.72 -3.52 -3.85
N PHE A 117 -7.27 -2.26 -3.97
CA PHE A 117 -7.32 -1.51 -5.23
C PHE A 117 -6.42 -2.14 -6.30
N ASN A 118 -5.16 -2.43 -5.98
CA ASN A 118 -4.18 -2.91 -6.95
C ASN A 118 -4.50 -4.32 -7.49
N LEU A 119 -5.04 -5.22 -6.67
CA LEU A 119 -5.48 -6.54 -7.13
C LEU A 119 -6.59 -6.42 -8.19
N GLY A 120 -7.53 -5.48 -8.01
CA GLY A 120 -8.61 -5.22 -8.97
C GLY A 120 -8.16 -4.46 -10.21
N ASN A 121 -7.28 -3.48 -10.05
CA ASN A 121 -6.79 -2.65 -11.15
C ASN A 121 -5.88 -3.45 -12.09
N GLN A 122 -4.92 -4.21 -11.56
CA GLN A 122 -3.89 -4.89 -12.36
C GLN A 122 -4.40 -6.12 -13.12
N ARG A 123 -5.53 -6.71 -12.69
CA ARG A 123 -6.08 -7.92 -13.33
C ARG A 123 -6.88 -7.67 -14.60
N GLN A 124 -7.25 -6.42 -14.89
CA GLN A 124 -8.09 -6.12 -16.05
C GLN A 124 -7.30 -6.39 -17.34
N PRO A 125 -7.93 -6.94 -18.41
CA PRO A 125 -7.21 -7.28 -19.64
C PRO A 125 -6.39 -6.14 -20.24
N GLN A 126 -6.97 -4.92 -20.27
CA GLN A 126 -6.29 -3.72 -20.74
C GLN A 126 -5.11 -3.34 -19.83
N SER A 127 -5.28 -3.42 -18.51
CA SER A 127 -4.20 -3.18 -17.54
C SER A 127 -3.06 -4.18 -17.69
N VAL A 128 -3.32 -5.44 -18.02
CA VAL A 128 -2.27 -6.44 -18.23
C VAL A 128 -1.42 -6.10 -19.47
N ILE A 129 -2.05 -5.62 -20.55
CA ILE A 129 -1.35 -5.17 -21.75
C ILE A 129 -0.52 -3.91 -21.45
N GLU A 130 -1.13 -2.91 -20.81
CA GLU A 130 -0.47 -1.66 -20.42
C GLU A 130 0.72 -1.91 -19.47
N ASP A 131 0.50 -2.70 -18.42
CA ASP A 131 1.55 -3.04 -17.45
C ASP A 131 2.61 -3.94 -18.07
N GLY A 132 2.29 -4.78 -19.04
CA GLY A 132 3.29 -5.55 -19.79
C GLY A 132 4.29 -4.66 -20.51
N ALA A 133 3.83 -3.55 -21.09
CA ALA A 133 4.69 -2.57 -21.75
C ALA A 133 5.45 -1.67 -20.74
N ASN A 134 4.74 -1.14 -19.73
CA ASN A 134 5.30 -0.10 -18.86
C ASN A 134 5.96 -0.65 -17.58
N LYS A 135 5.46 -1.75 -17.04
CA LYS A 135 5.81 -2.30 -15.72
C LYS A 135 5.87 -3.83 -15.76
N PRO A 136 6.72 -4.43 -16.62
CA PRO A 136 6.75 -5.88 -16.86
C PRO A 136 7.08 -6.71 -15.60
N TRP A 137 7.62 -6.07 -14.57
CA TRP A 137 7.89 -6.65 -13.25
C TRP A 137 6.63 -6.87 -12.38
N ARG A 138 5.47 -6.32 -12.75
CA ARG A 138 4.22 -6.50 -11.99
C ARG A 138 3.80 -7.97 -11.98
N PRO A 139 3.10 -8.43 -10.92
CA PRO A 139 2.81 -9.85 -10.72
C PRO A 139 2.19 -10.58 -11.91
N ILE A 140 1.20 -9.97 -12.56
CA ILE A 140 0.46 -10.63 -13.65
C ILE A 140 1.27 -10.65 -14.95
N PRO A 141 1.82 -9.52 -15.45
CA PRO A 141 2.70 -9.54 -16.62
C PRO A 141 3.95 -10.42 -16.45
N ALA A 142 4.50 -10.50 -15.24
CA ALA A 142 5.63 -11.36 -14.92
C ALA A 142 5.27 -12.85 -14.82
N GLY A 143 4.02 -13.23 -15.06
CA GLY A 143 3.55 -14.62 -14.99
C GLY A 143 3.53 -15.20 -13.57
N ARG A 144 3.55 -14.37 -12.52
CA ARG A 144 3.64 -14.85 -11.14
C ARG A 144 2.32 -15.38 -10.59
N ILE A 145 1.21 -14.86 -11.10
CA ILE A 145 -0.16 -15.15 -10.69
C ILE A 145 -1.11 -14.87 -11.85
N SER A 146 -2.16 -15.68 -12.02
CA SER A 146 -3.15 -15.45 -13.08
C SER A 146 -4.17 -14.35 -12.69
N PRO A 147 -4.82 -13.69 -13.67
CA PRO A 147 -5.89 -12.72 -13.40
C PRO A 147 -7.05 -13.30 -12.57
N GLU A 148 -7.43 -14.56 -12.81
CA GLU A 148 -8.55 -15.22 -12.14
C GLU A 148 -8.22 -15.51 -10.67
N LEU A 149 -7.00 -15.96 -10.38
CA LEU A 149 -6.55 -16.17 -9.02
C LEU A 149 -6.38 -14.83 -8.29
N THR A 150 -5.92 -13.79 -8.99
CA THR A 150 -5.84 -12.42 -8.45
C THR A 150 -7.22 -11.91 -8.02
N HIS A 151 -8.27 -12.15 -8.82
CA HIS A 151 -9.63 -11.78 -8.45
C HIS A 151 -10.11 -12.49 -7.17
N LYS A 152 -9.83 -13.78 -7.00
CA LYS A 152 -10.16 -14.51 -5.75
C LYS A 152 -9.48 -13.87 -4.53
N TRP A 153 -8.19 -13.55 -4.65
CA TRP A 153 -7.45 -12.89 -3.58
C TRP A 153 -7.91 -11.45 -3.33
N GLN A 154 -8.38 -10.74 -4.36
CA GLN A 154 -9.01 -9.42 -4.21
C GLN A 154 -10.23 -9.51 -3.29
N LEU A 155 -11.12 -10.48 -3.53
CA LEU A 155 -12.32 -10.67 -2.70
C LEU A 155 -11.97 -11.04 -1.26
N VAL A 156 -10.95 -11.89 -1.06
CA VAL A 156 -10.45 -12.23 0.28
C VAL A 156 -9.88 -10.99 0.99
N ALA A 157 -9.06 -10.19 0.30
CA ALA A 157 -8.50 -8.96 0.84
C ALA A 157 -9.62 -7.99 1.26
N ILE A 158 -10.58 -7.75 0.37
CA ILE A 158 -11.77 -6.90 0.64
C ILE A 158 -12.55 -7.39 1.86
N ALA A 159 -12.89 -8.68 1.90
CA ALA A 159 -13.67 -9.25 2.99
C ALA A 159 -12.91 -9.17 4.33
N SER A 160 -11.60 -9.44 4.32
CA SER A 160 -10.76 -9.38 5.52
C SER A 160 -10.62 -7.95 6.04
N LEU A 161 -10.42 -6.97 5.16
CA LEU A 161 -10.31 -5.56 5.55
C LEU A 161 -11.63 -5.01 6.07
N LEU A 162 -12.76 -5.27 5.38
CA LEU A 162 -14.08 -4.83 5.84
C LEU A 162 -14.45 -5.45 7.19
N THR A 163 -14.17 -6.74 7.38
CA THR A 163 -14.38 -7.42 8.67
C THR A 163 -13.55 -6.77 9.76
N LEU A 164 -12.27 -6.51 9.49
CA LEU A 164 -11.38 -5.84 10.44
C LEU A 164 -11.85 -4.40 10.76
N CYS A 165 -12.29 -3.64 9.77
CA CYS A 165 -12.83 -2.30 9.96
C CYS A 165 -14.14 -2.30 10.77
N TYR A 166 -15.04 -3.24 10.47
CA TYR A 166 -16.30 -3.37 11.18
C TYR A 166 -16.12 -3.80 12.64
N THR A 167 -15.14 -4.66 12.93
CA THR A 167 -14.98 -5.29 14.25
C THR A 167 -13.97 -4.59 15.16
N THR A 168 -12.88 -4.03 14.62
CA THR A 168 -11.76 -3.55 15.46
C THR A 168 -11.28 -2.15 15.10
N LEU A 169 -11.07 -1.83 13.82
CA LEU A 169 -10.42 -0.56 13.44
C LEU A 169 -11.40 0.61 13.33
N GLY A 170 -12.70 0.35 13.19
CA GLY A 170 -13.67 1.34 12.72
C GLY A 170 -13.50 1.64 11.23
N ALA A 171 -14.03 2.78 10.79
CA ALA A 171 -13.94 3.26 9.40
C ALA A 171 -14.58 2.35 8.32
N TRP A 172 -15.52 1.47 8.70
CA TRP A 172 -16.15 0.55 7.75
C TRP A 172 -16.98 1.27 6.68
N GLN A 173 -17.56 2.44 7.00
CA GLN A 173 -18.35 3.25 6.08
C GLN A 173 -17.46 3.85 4.99
N GLU A 174 -16.37 4.50 5.41
CA GLU A 174 -15.38 5.08 4.51
C GLU A 174 -14.70 3.99 3.67
N THR A 175 -14.35 2.85 4.29
CA THR A 175 -13.76 1.72 3.57
C THR A 175 -14.73 1.17 2.51
N SER A 176 -16.01 1.04 2.84
CA SER A 176 -17.05 0.60 1.90
C SER A 176 -17.20 1.58 0.74
N PHE A 177 -17.21 2.89 1.03
CA PHE A 177 -17.30 3.92 -0.01
C PHE A 177 -16.07 3.95 -0.92
N TYR A 178 -14.86 3.81 -0.35
CA TYR A 178 -13.62 3.68 -1.13
C TYR A 178 -13.67 2.48 -2.08
N LEU A 179 -14.12 1.32 -1.58
CA LEU A 179 -14.24 0.10 -2.38
C LEU A 179 -15.30 0.23 -3.47
N PHE A 180 -16.38 0.95 -3.20
CA PHE A 180 -17.38 1.31 -4.22
C PHE A 180 -16.78 2.20 -5.31
N CYS A 181 -16.02 3.25 -4.95
CA CYS A 181 -15.29 4.08 -5.92
C CYS A 181 -14.28 3.25 -6.72
N THR A 182 -13.56 2.33 -6.06
CA THR A 182 -12.62 1.40 -6.71
C THR A 182 -13.33 0.50 -7.72
N TRP A 183 -14.52 0.00 -7.37
CA TRP A 183 -15.34 -0.81 -8.28
C TRP A 183 -15.82 0.00 -9.49
N LEU A 184 -16.29 1.25 -9.29
CA LEU A 184 -16.63 2.14 -10.40
C LEU A 184 -15.42 2.40 -11.30
N TYR A 185 -14.29 2.75 -10.69
CA TYR A 185 -13.05 3.06 -11.39
C TYR A 185 -12.56 1.88 -12.25
N ASN A 186 -12.46 0.69 -11.65
CA ASN A 186 -11.94 -0.52 -12.30
C ASN A 186 -13.02 -1.28 -13.11
N GLU A 187 -14.06 -1.79 -12.45
CA GLU A 187 -15.02 -2.72 -13.09
C GLU A 187 -16.01 -2.02 -14.02
N ARG A 188 -16.26 -0.73 -13.83
CA ARG A 188 -17.11 0.07 -14.73
C ARG A 188 -16.30 0.92 -15.71
N ALA A 189 -14.97 0.84 -15.64
CA ALA A 189 -14.02 1.59 -16.45
C ALA A 189 -14.22 3.12 -16.37
N TRP A 190 -14.69 3.62 -15.23
CA TRP A 190 -14.78 5.07 -15.01
C TRP A 190 -13.39 5.72 -14.94
N GLY A 191 -12.35 4.93 -14.66
CA GLY A 191 -10.96 5.38 -14.71
C GLY A 191 -10.42 5.66 -16.12
N ASP A 192 -11.08 5.13 -17.16
CA ASP A 192 -10.58 5.12 -18.53
C ASP A 192 -11.45 5.93 -19.51
N LYS A 193 -12.78 5.90 -19.33
CA LYS A 193 -13.75 6.39 -20.33
C LYS A 193 -13.85 7.91 -20.45
N THR A 194 -13.71 8.64 -19.36
CA THR A 194 -13.77 10.12 -19.39
C THR A 194 -12.85 10.71 -18.33
N TRP A 195 -12.23 11.84 -18.67
CA TRP A 195 -11.30 12.53 -17.79
C TRP A 195 -11.94 12.94 -16.45
N TRP A 196 -13.20 13.37 -16.46
CA TRP A 196 -13.87 13.87 -15.26
C TRP A 196 -14.32 12.74 -14.34
N GLN A 197 -14.75 11.58 -14.87
CA GLN A 197 -15.07 10.40 -14.06
C GLN A 197 -13.81 9.88 -13.37
N ARG A 198 -12.69 9.82 -14.12
CA ARG A 198 -11.38 9.48 -13.58
C ARG A 198 -10.96 10.43 -12.46
N ALA A 199 -11.07 11.74 -12.70
CA ALA A 199 -10.73 12.75 -11.70
C ALA A 199 -11.63 12.65 -10.46
N LEU A 200 -12.94 12.44 -10.66
CA LEU A 200 -13.93 12.28 -9.58
C LEU A 200 -13.65 11.04 -8.73
N MET A 201 -13.41 9.89 -9.36
CA MET A 201 -13.11 8.65 -8.64
C MET A 201 -11.79 8.73 -7.88
N ASN A 202 -10.76 9.37 -8.46
CA ASN A 202 -9.51 9.64 -7.73
C ASN A 202 -9.76 10.60 -6.55
N ALA A 203 -10.52 11.68 -6.74
CA ALA A 203 -10.84 12.62 -5.68
C ALA A 203 -11.58 11.95 -4.51
N CYS A 204 -12.64 11.20 -4.81
CA CYS A 204 -13.42 10.45 -3.84
C CYS A 204 -12.57 9.38 -3.16
N GLY A 205 -11.89 8.52 -3.93
CA GLY A 205 -11.09 7.41 -3.39
C GLY A 205 -9.93 7.89 -2.53
N ILE A 206 -9.08 8.78 -3.06
CA ILE A 206 -7.91 9.28 -2.33
C ILE A 206 -8.33 10.01 -1.06
N THR A 207 -9.34 10.88 -1.12
CA THR A 207 -9.80 11.62 0.07
C THR A 207 -10.44 10.70 1.09
N THR A 208 -11.27 9.74 0.67
CA THR A 208 -11.89 8.77 1.58
C THR A 208 -10.84 7.91 2.27
N ASN A 209 -9.78 7.52 1.55
CA ASN A 209 -8.64 6.80 2.15
C ASN A 209 -7.98 7.64 3.24
N ARG A 210 -7.74 8.93 3.02
CA ARG A 210 -7.19 9.85 4.03
C ARG A 210 -8.06 9.93 5.28
N VAL A 211 -9.37 10.14 5.09
CA VAL A 211 -10.35 10.22 6.18
C VAL A 211 -10.40 8.92 6.97
N ALA A 212 -10.47 7.78 6.28
CA ALA A 212 -10.47 6.46 6.91
C ALA A 212 -9.16 6.21 7.67
N THR A 213 -8.01 6.57 7.10
CA THR A 213 -6.69 6.39 7.70
C THR A 213 -6.55 7.20 8.99
N LEU A 214 -7.01 8.45 8.99
CA LEU A 214 -7.04 9.27 10.20
C LEU A 214 -7.94 8.63 11.27
N ARG A 215 -9.15 8.20 10.89
CA ARG A 215 -10.07 7.53 11.83
C ARG A 215 -9.45 6.28 12.44
N VAL A 216 -8.92 5.35 11.64
CA VAL A 216 -8.36 4.09 12.19
C VAL A 216 -7.12 4.34 13.04
N ALA A 217 -6.30 5.34 12.71
CA ALA A 217 -5.14 5.73 13.51
C ALA A 217 -5.58 6.22 14.88
N VAL A 218 -6.57 7.11 14.93
CA VAL A 218 -7.10 7.65 16.18
C VAL A 218 -7.83 6.58 16.99
N THR A 219 -8.70 5.76 16.38
CA THR A 219 -9.36 4.64 17.05
C THR A 219 -8.34 3.70 17.70
N ALA A 220 -7.21 3.45 17.02
CA ALA A 220 -6.17 2.60 17.58
C ALA A 220 -5.48 3.22 18.80
N ILE A 221 -5.20 4.53 18.77
CA ILE A 221 -4.63 5.27 19.89
C ILE A 221 -5.62 5.29 21.06
N GLN A 222 -6.88 5.63 20.79
CA GLN A 222 -7.92 5.82 21.79
C GLN A 222 -8.62 4.52 22.22
N ALA A 223 -8.11 3.35 21.85
CA ALA A 223 -8.78 2.06 22.06
C ALA A 223 -9.19 1.77 23.52
N ASN A 224 -8.52 2.40 24.50
CA ASN A 224 -8.78 2.23 25.94
C ASN A 224 -9.48 3.44 26.59
N SER A 225 -9.73 4.52 25.85
CA SER A 225 -10.25 5.79 26.39
C SER A 225 -11.77 5.78 26.59
N GLY A 226 -12.51 4.95 25.83
CA GLY A 226 -13.96 4.96 25.81
C GLY A 226 -14.58 6.18 25.10
N GLU A 227 -13.76 7.02 24.48
CA GLU A 227 -14.22 8.21 23.75
C GLU A 227 -14.74 7.86 22.35
N ASN A 228 -15.82 8.54 21.94
CA ASN A 228 -16.32 8.44 20.57
C ASN A 228 -15.57 9.43 19.68
N PHE A 229 -14.97 8.89 18.62
CA PHE A 229 -14.27 9.70 17.63
C PHE A 229 -15.23 10.39 16.66
N GLU A 230 -15.14 11.72 16.58
CA GLU A 230 -15.93 12.57 15.71
C GLU A 230 -15.07 13.62 15.00
N PHE A 231 -15.40 13.90 13.74
CA PHE A 231 -14.78 14.99 12.98
C PHE A 231 -15.46 16.31 13.30
N THR A 232 -14.68 17.39 13.34
CA THR A 232 -15.25 18.73 13.46
C THR A 232 -15.83 19.20 12.12
N ASN A 233 -16.75 20.17 12.14
CA ASN A 233 -17.26 20.77 10.90
C ASN A 233 -16.14 21.39 10.05
N LYS A 234 -15.12 21.98 10.69
CA LYS A 234 -13.94 22.52 10.02
C LYS A 234 -13.07 21.40 9.41
N GLY A 235 -12.96 20.26 10.08
CA GLY A 235 -12.34 19.04 9.51
C GLY A 235 -13.09 18.49 8.30
N LEU A 236 -14.42 18.42 8.35
CA LEU A 236 -15.25 17.97 7.22
C LEU A 236 -15.09 18.89 6.00
N GLY A 237 -15.11 20.20 6.20
CA GLY A 237 -14.84 21.18 5.14
C GLY A 237 -13.44 21.02 4.56
N TRP A 238 -12.45 20.70 5.39
CA TRP A 238 -11.08 20.42 4.93
C TRP A 238 -11.01 19.19 4.03
N PHE A 239 -11.76 18.13 4.33
CA PHE A 239 -11.83 16.96 3.47
C PHE A 239 -12.44 17.28 2.11
N LEU A 240 -13.49 18.12 2.05
CA LEU A 240 -14.07 18.57 0.78
C LEU A 240 -13.09 19.42 -0.04
N ILE A 241 -12.31 20.29 0.62
CA ILE A 241 -11.22 21.02 -0.02
C ILE A 241 -10.19 20.05 -0.57
N CYS A 242 -9.77 19.05 0.21
CA CYS A 242 -8.83 18.02 -0.25
C CYS A 242 -9.37 17.22 -1.45
N ALA A 243 -10.65 16.89 -1.47
CA ALA A 243 -11.26 16.23 -2.64
C ALA A 243 -11.22 17.14 -3.88
N SER A 244 -11.56 18.41 -3.72
CA SER A 244 -11.57 19.40 -4.81
C SER A 244 -10.16 19.68 -5.36
N LEU A 245 -9.17 19.76 -4.45
CA LEU A 245 -7.74 19.78 -4.72
C LEU A 245 -7.33 18.60 -5.59
N VAL A 246 -7.64 17.37 -5.18
CA VAL A 246 -7.29 16.18 -5.96
C VAL A 246 -7.99 16.21 -7.31
N PHE A 247 -9.29 16.47 -7.35
CA PHE A 247 -10.08 16.51 -8.58
C PHE A 247 -9.47 17.43 -9.66
N THR A 248 -8.95 18.58 -9.23
CA THR A 248 -8.42 19.62 -10.13
C THR A 248 -6.92 19.53 -10.37
N THR A 249 -6.20 18.60 -9.74
CA THR A 249 -4.73 18.46 -9.91
C THR A 249 -4.26 17.05 -10.26
N ILE A 250 -5.11 16.03 -10.13
CA ILE A 250 -4.75 14.63 -10.37
C ILE A 250 -4.29 14.36 -11.81
N GLN A 251 -4.77 15.14 -12.79
CA GLN A 251 -4.38 15.01 -14.19
C GLN A 251 -2.88 15.23 -14.45
N VAL A 252 -2.12 15.77 -13.47
CA VAL A 252 -0.65 15.79 -13.55
C VAL A 252 -0.06 14.39 -13.77
N GLN A 253 -0.72 13.34 -13.28
CA GLN A 253 -0.26 11.97 -13.47
C GLN A 253 -0.36 11.53 -14.94
N ASP A 254 -1.38 12.01 -15.64
CA ASP A 254 -1.63 11.61 -17.02
C ASP A 254 -0.57 12.20 -17.97
N LEU A 255 0.14 13.28 -17.59
CA LEU A 255 1.21 13.89 -18.40
C LEU A 255 2.38 12.92 -18.68
N ARG A 256 2.77 12.09 -17.71
CA ARG A 256 3.86 11.11 -17.88
C ARG A 256 3.40 9.80 -18.54
N ASP A 257 2.09 9.58 -18.55
CA ASP A 257 1.45 8.31 -18.92
C ASP A 257 0.76 8.39 -20.30
N GLN A 258 0.88 9.53 -21.02
CA GLN A 258 0.28 9.78 -22.34
C GLN A 258 0.48 8.66 -23.37
N GLU A 259 1.71 8.12 -23.50
CA GLU A 259 1.99 7.03 -24.44
C GLU A 259 1.21 5.76 -24.09
N GLY A 260 1.15 5.42 -22.79
CA GLY A 260 0.42 4.26 -22.30
C GLY A 260 -1.09 4.44 -22.43
N ASP A 261 -1.58 5.62 -22.09
CA ASP A 261 -3.00 5.98 -22.19
C ASP A 261 -3.48 5.94 -23.65
N ALA A 262 -2.66 6.40 -24.60
CA ALA A 262 -2.97 6.35 -26.03
C ALA A 262 -3.06 4.92 -26.58
N LEU A 263 -2.26 3.98 -26.07
CA LEU A 263 -2.27 2.56 -26.51
C LEU A 263 -3.59 1.84 -26.21
N ILE A 264 -4.32 2.29 -25.19
CA ILE A 264 -5.58 1.68 -24.74
C ILE A 264 -6.78 2.61 -24.89
N ASP A 265 -6.63 3.68 -25.69
CA ASP A 265 -7.68 4.65 -26.01
C ASP A 265 -8.32 5.29 -24.76
N ARG A 266 -7.49 5.64 -23.77
CA ARG A 266 -7.95 6.35 -22.56
C ARG A 266 -8.26 7.81 -22.86
N ALA A 267 -9.38 8.28 -22.31
CA ALA A 267 -9.83 9.66 -22.45
C ALA A 267 -9.22 10.58 -21.37
N THR A 268 -7.90 10.79 -21.38
CA THR A 268 -7.21 11.68 -20.42
C THR A 268 -7.13 13.13 -20.92
N LEU A 269 -7.03 14.09 -19.99
CA LEU A 269 -6.95 15.52 -20.33
C LEU A 269 -5.82 15.86 -21.33
N PRO A 270 -4.58 15.35 -21.21
CA PRO A 270 -3.54 15.68 -22.18
C PRO A 270 -3.81 15.13 -23.58
N LEU A 271 -4.53 14.01 -23.71
CA LEU A 271 -4.93 13.46 -25.01
C LEU A 271 -6.13 14.20 -25.63
N ILE A 272 -7.03 14.74 -24.80
CA ILE A 272 -8.24 15.45 -25.27
C ILE A 272 -7.97 16.93 -25.56
N LEU A 273 -7.32 17.64 -24.64
CA LEU A 273 -7.11 19.10 -24.71
C LEU A 273 -5.69 19.50 -25.12
N GLY A 274 -4.79 18.51 -25.23
CA GLY A 274 -3.37 18.70 -25.47
C GLY A 274 -2.56 18.86 -24.18
N ASP A 275 -1.29 18.48 -24.27
CA ASP A 275 -0.29 18.54 -23.20
C ASP A 275 -0.19 19.96 -22.60
N SER A 276 0.01 20.98 -23.45
CA SER A 276 0.24 22.36 -22.97
C SER A 276 -0.96 22.93 -22.22
N THR A 277 -2.18 22.69 -22.70
CA THR A 277 -3.42 23.16 -22.06
C THR A 277 -3.58 22.49 -20.70
N THR A 278 -3.35 21.18 -20.64
CA THR A 278 -3.43 20.39 -19.39
C THR A 278 -2.45 20.91 -18.33
N ARG A 279 -1.21 21.24 -18.72
CA ARG A 279 -0.22 21.83 -17.81
C ARG A 279 -0.68 23.17 -17.26
N TRP A 280 -1.20 24.06 -18.09
CA TRP A 280 -1.69 25.37 -17.64
C TRP A 280 -2.89 25.25 -16.70
N ILE A 281 -3.86 24.38 -17.01
CA ILE A 281 -5.00 24.10 -16.12
C ILE A 281 -4.51 23.59 -14.76
N THR A 282 -3.59 22.63 -14.77
CA THR A 282 -3.03 22.03 -13.55
C THR A 282 -2.21 23.05 -12.75
N ALA A 283 -1.40 23.88 -13.42
CA ALA A 283 -0.60 24.91 -12.79
C ALA A 283 -1.49 25.97 -12.11
N ALA A 284 -2.53 26.41 -12.81
CA ALA A 284 -3.52 27.34 -12.27
C ALA A 284 -4.20 26.76 -11.03
N ALA A 285 -4.65 25.50 -11.09
CA ALA A 285 -5.24 24.82 -9.93
C ALA A 285 -4.28 24.75 -8.74
N VAL A 286 -3.01 24.36 -8.96
CA VAL A 286 -1.99 24.33 -7.91
C VAL A 286 -1.82 25.71 -7.25
N LEU A 287 -1.72 26.79 -8.04
CA LEU A 287 -1.58 28.14 -7.52
C LEU A 287 -2.82 28.60 -6.74
N VAL A 288 -4.02 28.32 -7.25
CA VAL A 288 -5.29 28.65 -6.59
C VAL A 288 -5.39 27.96 -5.23
N TRP A 289 -5.12 26.66 -5.15
CA TRP A 289 -5.15 25.92 -3.89
C TRP A 289 -4.02 26.31 -2.93
N SER A 290 -2.88 26.78 -3.45
CA SER A 290 -1.79 27.33 -2.64
C SER A 290 -2.18 28.62 -1.90
N VAL A 291 -3.28 29.27 -2.30
CA VAL A 291 -3.87 30.44 -1.64
C VAL A 291 -5.10 30.04 -0.82
N ILE A 292 -6.03 29.27 -1.41
CA ILE A 292 -7.29 28.90 -0.72
C ILE A 292 -7.03 28.05 0.53
N CYS A 293 -6.11 27.08 0.47
CA CYS A 293 -5.85 26.19 1.60
C CYS A 293 -5.35 26.92 2.87
N PRO A 294 -4.31 27.77 2.81
CA PRO A 294 -3.89 28.52 4.00
C PRO A 294 -4.93 29.57 4.44
N MET A 295 -5.70 30.15 3.51
CA MET A 295 -6.82 31.05 3.87
C MET A 295 -7.92 30.33 4.65
N TYR A 296 -8.27 29.10 4.26
CA TYR A 296 -9.26 28.28 4.97
C TYR A 296 -8.84 27.99 6.42
N TRP A 297 -7.53 27.81 6.63
CA TRP A 297 -6.93 27.62 7.95
C TRP A 297 -6.57 28.93 8.64
N GLU A 298 -6.92 30.09 8.07
CA GLU A 298 -6.70 31.42 8.66
C GLU A 298 -5.24 31.63 9.09
N LEU A 299 -4.29 31.14 8.29
CA LEU A 299 -2.87 31.22 8.62
C LEU A 299 -2.31 32.63 8.47
N GLY A 300 -1.30 32.93 9.28
CA GLY A 300 -0.51 34.15 9.15
C GLY A 300 0.30 34.19 7.84
N ILE A 301 1.02 35.29 7.63
CA ILE A 301 1.87 35.48 6.44
C ILE A 301 2.89 34.34 6.31
N VAL A 302 3.47 33.89 7.43
CA VAL A 302 4.48 32.83 7.46
C VAL A 302 3.88 31.49 7.05
N GLY A 303 2.77 31.06 7.66
CA GLY A 303 2.02 29.88 7.25
C GLY A 303 1.57 29.89 5.77
N CYS A 304 1.26 31.08 5.21
CA CYS A 304 0.94 31.23 3.78
C CYS A 304 2.15 31.03 2.85
N MET A 305 3.37 31.37 3.28
CA MET A 305 4.56 31.32 2.41
C MET A 305 4.88 29.91 1.93
N VAL A 306 4.72 28.89 2.78
CA VAL A 306 5.12 27.52 2.44
C VAL A 306 4.29 26.96 1.27
N PRO A 307 2.95 26.96 1.29
CA PRO A 307 2.12 26.57 0.14
C PRO A 307 2.39 27.40 -1.11
N MET A 308 2.56 28.73 -0.98
CA MET A 308 2.76 29.62 -2.13
C MET A 308 4.09 29.36 -2.84
N ILE A 309 5.19 29.24 -2.08
CA ILE A 309 6.53 28.99 -2.63
C ILE A 309 6.57 27.61 -3.29
N THR A 310 6.13 26.57 -2.57
CA THR A 310 6.14 25.19 -3.09
C THR A 310 5.21 25.02 -4.29
N GLY A 311 4.00 25.60 -4.24
CA GLY A 311 3.05 25.60 -5.36
C GLY A 311 3.57 26.32 -6.59
N THR A 312 4.21 27.48 -6.42
CA THR A 312 4.85 28.22 -7.51
C THR A 312 6.00 27.43 -8.13
N ALA A 313 6.84 26.80 -7.30
CA ALA A 313 7.93 25.95 -7.77
C ALA A 313 7.42 24.74 -8.58
N VAL A 314 6.34 24.09 -8.12
CA VAL A 314 5.69 22.98 -8.82
C VAL A 314 5.11 23.43 -10.16
N ALA A 315 4.36 24.54 -10.17
CA ALA A 315 3.77 25.11 -11.38
C ALA A 315 4.86 25.49 -12.40
N ALA A 316 5.91 26.18 -11.96
CA ALA A 316 7.05 26.55 -12.81
C ALA A 316 7.75 25.32 -13.38
N HIS A 317 8.06 24.31 -12.54
CA HIS A 317 8.70 23.07 -13.00
C HIS A 317 7.87 22.38 -14.08
N MET A 318 6.56 22.26 -13.87
CA MET A 318 5.65 21.60 -14.82
C MET A 318 5.52 22.33 -16.15
N LEU A 319 5.60 23.68 -16.16
CA LEU A 319 5.48 24.49 -17.37
C LEU A 319 6.79 24.59 -18.16
N ILE A 320 7.93 24.61 -17.46
CA ILE A 320 9.28 24.72 -18.05
C ILE A 320 9.76 23.38 -18.59
N TYR A 321 9.61 22.29 -17.83
CA TYR A 321 10.16 20.99 -18.18
C TYR A 321 9.08 20.06 -18.75
N ARG A 322 9.25 19.63 -20.01
CA ARG A 322 8.23 18.90 -20.78
C ARG A 322 8.68 17.54 -21.30
N THR A 323 9.66 16.91 -20.63
CA THR A 323 10.06 15.54 -20.98
C THR A 323 9.36 14.54 -20.07
N ARG A 324 9.11 13.32 -20.55
CA ARG A 324 8.46 12.25 -19.76
C ARG A 324 9.12 12.02 -18.40
N GLN A 325 10.45 12.04 -18.34
CA GLN A 325 11.20 11.91 -17.07
C GLN A 325 10.90 13.08 -16.12
N ARG A 326 10.76 14.29 -16.65
CA ARG A 326 10.42 15.49 -15.87
C ARG A 326 8.95 15.51 -15.46
N ASP A 327 8.06 14.91 -16.23
CA ASP A 327 6.65 14.74 -15.85
C ASP A 327 6.50 13.78 -14.66
N GLN A 328 7.31 12.73 -14.63
CA GLN A 328 7.43 11.87 -13.45
C GLN A 328 7.91 12.65 -12.21
N THR A 329 8.79 13.63 -12.40
CA THR A 329 9.20 14.56 -11.32
C THR A 329 8.07 15.51 -10.94
N SER A 330 7.37 16.13 -11.90
CA SER A 330 6.23 17.02 -11.66
C SER A 330 5.12 16.33 -10.86
N PHE A 331 4.80 15.08 -11.18
CA PHE A 331 3.87 14.27 -10.39
C PHE A 331 4.33 14.11 -8.93
N ARG A 332 5.61 13.81 -8.69
CA ARG A 332 6.17 13.69 -7.34
C ARG A 332 6.18 15.04 -6.60
N LEU A 333 6.45 16.14 -7.31
CA LEU A 333 6.41 17.48 -6.75
C LEU A 333 4.99 17.89 -6.35
N VAL A 334 3.97 17.60 -7.16
CA VAL A 334 2.56 17.80 -6.78
C VAL A 334 2.22 16.98 -5.55
N ALA A 335 2.64 15.72 -5.48
CA ALA A 335 2.43 14.87 -4.31
C ALA A 335 3.13 15.41 -3.04
N ALA A 336 4.34 15.95 -3.17
CA ALA A 336 5.04 16.60 -2.05
C ALA A 336 4.36 17.91 -1.63
N TRP A 337 3.86 18.69 -2.60
CA TRP A 337 3.08 19.89 -2.34
C TRP A 337 1.77 19.57 -1.62
N TRP A 338 1.03 18.55 -2.05
CA TRP A 338 -0.12 18.01 -1.32
C TRP A 338 0.22 17.71 0.13
N VAL A 339 1.33 17.00 0.38
CA VAL A 339 1.80 16.71 1.74
C VAL A 339 2.05 17.99 2.55
N SER A 340 2.67 19.02 1.94
CA SER A 340 2.88 20.30 2.63
C SER A 340 1.58 20.96 3.08
N LEU A 341 0.50 20.85 2.27
CA LEU A 341 -0.81 21.39 2.62
C LEU A 341 -1.48 20.65 3.78
N TYR A 342 -1.13 19.37 4.01
CA TYR A 342 -1.74 18.59 5.09
C TYR A 342 -1.29 19.02 6.48
N PHE A 343 -0.19 19.78 6.58
CA PHE A 343 0.29 20.35 7.82
C PHE A 343 -0.30 21.73 8.14
N LEU A 344 -1.10 22.33 7.27
CA LEU A 344 -1.75 23.63 7.54
C LEU A 344 -2.67 23.64 8.77
N PRO A 345 -3.50 22.61 9.04
CA PRO A 345 -4.28 22.55 10.27
C PRO A 345 -3.38 22.61 11.53
N MET A 346 -2.24 21.92 11.47
CA MET A 346 -1.24 21.93 12.54
C MET A 346 -0.62 23.32 12.70
N MET A 347 -0.22 23.97 11.60
CA MET A 347 0.33 25.32 11.65
C MET A 347 -0.65 26.31 12.31
N ASN A 348 -1.95 26.21 12.00
CA ASN A 348 -2.98 27.05 12.64
C ASN A 348 -3.07 26.79 14.15
N ALA A 349 -3.06 25.52 14.56
CA ALA A 349 -3.15 25.14 15.97
C ALA A 349 -1.96 25.65 16.82
N TYR A 350 -0.80 25.88 16.20
CA TYR A 350 0.40 26.43 16.85
C TYR A 350 0.68 27.89 16.49
N GLU A 351 -0.28 28.60 15.89
CA GLU A 351 -0.18 30.03 15.51
C GLU A 351 1.03 30.39 14.63
N LEU A 352 1.39 29.51 13.69
CA LEU A 352 2.51 29.70 12.74
C LEU A 352 2.14 30.40 11.42
#